data_AF-A0A101WTC5-F1
#
_entry.id   AF-A0A101WTC5-F1
#
_cell.length_a   1.000
_cell.length_b   1.000
_cell.length_c   1.000
_cell.angle_alpha   90.00
_cell.angle_beta   90.00
_cell.angle_gamma   90.00
#
_symmetry.space_group_name_H-M   'P 1'
#
loop_
_entity.id
_entity.type
_entity.pdbx_description
1 polymer ?
#
loop_
_entity_poly.entity_id
_entity_poly.type
_entity_poly.pdbx_seq_one_letter_code
_entity_poly.pdbx_strand_id
1 'polypeptide(L)'
;MKAKLKIFFIILLIVMILSFPSVASAQTDEYGYNAQARTFKGTLENWEIFLQGEVADPITFDWNATNIIFIERKWDKLFDPMILGELPLGAGAWQKVKLWEYLSGDQLGWTWHQAIEIVYSPNTPIPGAIELTADQMLYPGFYCVVQKEWSTDPNGEKTEILDFSLKRNIINRALQWQKRPEH
;
A
#
# COMPACT_ATOMS: atom_id res chain seq x y z
N MET A 1 34.54 -23.48 -37.04
CA MET A 1 33.88 -22.16 -36.92
C MET A 1 32.61 -22.17 -36.06
N LYS A 2 31.71 -23.17 -36.17
CA LYS A 2 30.41 -23.20 -35.45
C LYS A 2 30.49 -23.20 -33.91
N ALA A 3 31.51 -23.82 -33.32
CA ALA A 3 31.68 -23.86 -31.85
C ALA A 3 32.14 -22.53 -31.25
N LYS A 4 33.05 -21.79 -31.92
CA LYS A 4 33.51 -20.48 -31.46
C LYS A 4 32.41 -19.42 -31.49
N LEU A 5 31.53 -19.48 -32.49
CA LEU A 5 30.37 -18.58 -32.61
C LEU A 5 29.34 -18.82 -31.49
N LYS A 6 29.09 -20.09 -31.13
CA LYS A 6 28.21 -20.45 -30.01
C LYS A 6 28.74 -19.94 -28.66
N ILE A 7 30.04 -20.08 -28.42
CA ILE A 7 30.66 -19.62 -27.17
C ILE A 7 30.57 -18.10 -27.06
N PHE A 8 30.83 -17.37 -28.15
CA PHE A 8 30.69 -15.91 -28.18
C PHE A 8 29.25 -15.47 -27.86
N PHE A 9 28.26 -16.16 -28.40
CA PHE A 9 26.84 -15.87 -28.12
C PHE A 9 26.46 -16.12 -26.66
N ILE A 10 26.98 -17.18 -26.05
CA ILE A 10 26.74 -17.50 -24.64
C ILE A 10 27.39 -16.45 -23.73
N ILE A 11 28.62 -16.03 -24.02
CA ILE A 11 29.30 -14.97 -23.27
C ILE A 11 28.52 -13.66 -23.36
N LEU A 12 28.01 -13.31 -24.53
CA LEU A 12 27.24 -12.08 -24.74
C LEU A 12 25.91 -12.10 -23.97
N LEU A 13 25.25 -13.26 -23.90
CA LEU A 13 24.03 -13.45 -23.12
C LEU A 13 24.30 -13.32 -21.60
N ILE A 14 25.41 -13.88 -21.12
CA ILE A 14 25.84 -13.77 -19.70
C ILE A 14 26.16 -12.31 -19.37
N VAL A 15 26.87 -11.60 -20.25
CA VAL A 15 27.15 -10.17 -20.08
C VAL A 15 25.85 -9.39 -20.04
N MET A 16 24.87 -9.63 -20.92
CA MET A 16 23.57 -8.98 -20.82
C MET A 16 22.88 -9.25 -19.48
N ILE A 17 22.80 -10.49 -19.03
CA ILE A 17 22.18 -10.86 -17.75
C ILE A 17 22.88 -10.19 -16.55
N LEU A 18 24.20 -10.08 -16.58
CA LEU A 18 25.00 -9.43 -15.54
C LEU A 18 25.04 -7.89 -15.65
N SER A 19 24.75 -7.32 -16.83
CA SER A 19 24.76 -5.88 -17.09
C SER A 19 23.41 -5.22 -16.88
N PHE A 20 22.32 -6.00 -16.81
CA PHE A 20 21.10 -5.49 -16.20
C PHE A 20 21.38 -5.38 -14.71
N PRO A 21 21.30 -4.17 -14.11
CA PRO A 21 21.33 -4.07 -12.66
C PRO A 21 20.19 -4.95 -12.18
N SER A 22 20.56 -6.07 -11.56
CA SER A 22 19.66 -6.92 -10.80
C SER A 22 18.86 -5.95 -9.95
N VAL A 23 17.55 -5.93 -10.25
CA VAL A 23 16.52 -5.05 -9.70
C VAL A 23 17.03 -4.44 -8.41
N ALA A 24 17.40 -3.16 -8.42
CA ALA A 24 17.66 -2.43 -7.20
C ALA A 24 16.39 -2.62 -6.37
N SER A 25 16.46 -3.55 -5.41
CA SER A 25 15.50 -3.63 -4.33
C SER A 25 15.66 -2.29 -3.67
N ALA A 26 14.81 -1.34 -4.05
CA ALA A 26 14.88 0.01 -3.51
C ALA A 26 14.89 -0.15 -1.99
N GLN A 27 16.01 0.21 -1.37
CA GLN A 27 16.19 0.04 0.06
C GLN A 27 15.13 0.90 0.74
N THR A 28 14.42 0.31 1.69
CA THR A 28 13.62 1.10 2.62
C THR A 28 14.57 1.93 3.47
N ASP A 29 14.17 3.15 3.81
CA ASP A 29 14.85 3.92 4.84
C ASP A 29 14.65 3.29 6.23
N GLU A 30 15.20 3.95 7.26
CA GLU A 30 15.16 3.50 8.65
C GLU A 30 13.75 3.43 9.25
N TYR A 31 12.77 4.13 8.66
CA TYR A 31 11.35 4.06 9.06
C TYR A 31 10.60 2.94 8.35
N GLY A 32 11.17 2.35 7.30
CA GLY A 32 10.51 1.37 6.44
C GLY A 32 9.85 1.98 5.20
N TYR A 33 10.11 3.26 4.91
CA TYR A 33 9.58 3.97 3.76
C TYR A 33 10.44 3.79 2.50
N ASN A 34 9.80 3.71 1.34
CA ASN A 34 10.46 3.61 0.05
C ASN A 34 9.73 4.49 -0.99
N ALA A 35 10.31 5.66 -1.24
CA ALA A 35 9.75 6.64 -2.17
C ALA A 35 9.61 6.11 -3.60
N GLN A 36 10.58 5.34 -4.08
CA GLN A 36 10.58 4.84 -5.46
C GLN A 36 9.48 3.80 -5.67
N ALA A 37 9.35 2.88 -4.72
CA ALA A 37 8.35 1.82 -4.73
C ALA A 37 6.96 2.30 -4.29
N ARG A 38 6.87 3.48 -3.65
CA ARG A 38 5.64 4.04 -3.05
C ARG A 38 5.04 3.10 -2.02
N THR A 39 5.90 2.66 -1.11
CA THR A 39 5.55 1.71 -0.06
C THR A 39 6.07 2.17 1.29
N PHE A 40 5.36 1.75 2.33
CA PHE A 40 5.84 1.82 3.71
C PHE A 40 5.61 0.45 4.35
N LYS A 41 6.57 -0.04 5.15
CA LYS A 41 6.39 -1.27 5.93
C LYS A 41 7.08 -1.14 7.29
N GLY A 42 6.29 -1.17 8.37
CA GLY A 42 6.79 -0.97 9.73
C GLY A 42 5.69 -1.15 10.76
N THR A 43 5.78 -0.42 11.87
CA THR A 43 4.69 -0.26 12.84
C THR A 43 3.84 0.96 12.50
N LEU A 44 2.60 0.98 12.99
CA LEU A 44 1.72 2.15 12.85
C LEU A 44 2.35 3.40 13.50
N GLU A 45 3.02 3.22 14.63
CA GLU A 45 3.73 4.29 15.32
C GLU A 45 4.89 4.86 14.48
N ASN A 46 5.69 4.01 13.82
CA ASN A 46 6.74 4.48 12.91
C ASN A 46 6.16 5.23 11.71
N TRP A 47 4.98 4.83 11.23
CA TRP A 47 4.27 5.56 10.17
C TRP A 47 3.83 6.96 10.64
N GLU A 48 3.32 7.08 11.86
CA GLU A 48 2.92 8.36 12.44
C GLU A 48 4.13 9.28 12.66
N ILE A 49 5.23 8.75 13.19
CA ILE A 49 6.50 9.49 13.34
C ILE A 49 6.99 9.98 11.98
N PHE A 50 6.99 9.10 10.97
CA PHE A 50 7.37 9.45 9.61
C PHE A 50 6.54 10.64 9.07
N LEU A 51 5.21 10.63 9.28
CA LEU A 51 4.34 11.72 8.84
C LEU A 51 4.54 13.03 9.61
N GLN A 52 5.01 12.98 10.86
CA GLN A 52 5.26 14.17 11.68
C GLN A 52 6.55 14.91 11.29
N GLY A 53 7.42 14.27 10.49
CA GLY A 53 8.66 14.85 9.97
C GLY A 53 9.80 14.79 10.97
N GLU A 54 10.69 13.79 10.77
CA GLU A 54 12.12 13.69 11.13
C GLU A 54 12.64 14.07 12.55
N VAL A 55 11.84 14.55 13.50
CA VAL A 55 12.38 14.95 14.83
C VAL A 55 12.59 13.77 15.77
N ALA A 56 12.00 12.61 15.50
CA ALA A 56 12.09 11.42 16.37
C ALA A 56 12.71 10.22 15.63
N ASP A 57 13.68 9.58 16.27
CA ASP A 57 14.28 8.34 15.80
C ASP A 57 13.19 7.26 15.58
N PRO A 58 13.32 6.41 14.54
CA PRO A 58 12.40 5.31 14.33
C PRO A 58 12.41 4.36 15.54
N ILE A 59 11.25 3.88 15.95
CA ILE A 59 11.14 2.91 17.02
C ILE A 59 11.64 1.57 16.49
N THR A 60 12.58 0.98 17.23
CA THR A 60 13.00 -0.41 16.98
C THR A 60 11.92 -1.37 17.45
N PHE A 61 11.61 -2.37 16.63
CA PHE A 61 10.54 -3.32 16.92
C PHE A 61 10.90 -4.74 16.48
N ASP A 62 10.30 -5.73 17.13
CA ASP A 62 10.34 -7.13 16.72
C ASP A 62 9.12 -7.43 15.84
N TRP A 63 9.34 -8.06 14.68
CA TRP A 63 8.27 -8.49 13.76
C TRP A 63 7.34 -9.56 14.34
N ASN A 64 7.64 -10.09 15.52
CA ASN A 64 6.80 -11.04 16.25
C ASN A 64 6.28 -10.45 17.58
N ALA A 65 6.50 -9.16 17.84
CA ALA A 65 5.99 -8.52 19.04
C ALA A 65 4.46 -8.57 19.08
N THR A 66 3.92 -8.81 20.28
CA THR A 66 2.47 -8.80 20.52
C THR A 66 2.00 -7.42 20.93
N ASN A 67 0.72 -7.12 20.67
CA ASN A 67 0.07 -5.84 20.94
C ASN A 67 0.74 -4.64 20.24
N ILE A 68 1.36 -4.90 19.08
CA ILE A 68 1.89 -3.86 18.19
C ILE A 68 1.15 -3.96 16.87
N ILE A 69 0.59 -2.83 16.41
CA ILE A 69 -0.02 -2.74 15.10
C ILE A 69 1.07 -2.54 14.06
N PHE A 70 1.26 -3.54 13.22
CA PHE A 70 2.08 -3.46 12.04
C PHE A 70 1.28 -2.92 10.87
N ILE A 71 1.98 -2.27 9.95
CA ILE A 71 1.38 -1.63 8.78
C ILE A 71 2.22 -1.89 7.53
N GLU A 72 1.53 -2.20 6.44
CA GLU A 72 2.07 -2.14 5.08
C GLU A 72 1.19 -1.21 4.25
N ARG A 73 1.78 -0.15 3.70
CA ARG A 73 1.11 0.79 2.80
C ARG A 73 1.68 0.67 1.40
N LYS A 74 0.82 0.90 0.42
CA LYS A 74 1.21 1.08 -0.98
C LYS A 74 0.28 2.06 -1.66
N TRP A 75 0.82 2.97 -2.47
CA TRP A 75 0.02 3.95 -3.18
C TRP A 75 0.53 4.15 -4.61
N ASP A 76 -0.25 4.84 -5.44
CA ASP A 76 0.17 5.23 -6.77
C ASP A 76 0.79 6.62 -6.82
N LYS A 77 1.43 6.92 -7.96
CA LYS A 77 2.10 8.20 -8.16
C LYS A 77 1.17 9.41 -8.00
N LEU A 78 -0.10 9.28 -8.35
CA LEU A 78 -1.05 10.39 -8.22
C LEU A 78 -1.34 10.72 -6.75
N PHE A 79 -1.14 9.75 -5.85
CA PHE A 79 -1.31 9.90 -4.41
C PHE A 79 -0.06 10.43 -3.69
N ASP A 80 1.11 10.53 -4.35
CA ASP A 80 2.37 10.99 -3.74
C ASP A 80 2.21 12.29 -2.90
N PRO A 81 1.48 13.34 -3.34
CA PRO A 81 1.31 14.57 -2.55
C PRO A 81 0.61 14.35 -1.19
N MET A 82 -0.29 13.36 -1.09
CA MET A 82 -1.01 13.09 0.16
C MET A 82 -0.11 12.56 1.27
N ILE A 83 1.05 11.99 0.91
CA ILE A 83 2.06 11.60 1.91
C ILE A 83 2.62 12.83 2.62
N LEU A 84 2.58 14.00 1.97
CA LEU A 84 3.04 15.28 2.49
C LEU A 84 1.88 16.18 2.96
N GLY A 85 0.65 15.65 3.06
CA GLY A 85 -0.54 16.41 3.46
C GLY A 85 -1.17 17.28 2.35
N GLU A 86 -0.69 17.16 1.11
CA GLU A 86 -1.22 17.89 -0.04
C GLU A 86 -2.27 17.07 -0.81
N LEU A 87 -3.16 17.75 -1.53
CA LEU A 87 -4.20 17.12 -2.34
C LEU A 87 -3.60 16.20 -3.44
N PRO A 88 -4.21 15.05 -3.77
CA PRO A 88 -3.71 14.20 -4.85
C PRO A 88 -3.67 14.93 -6.20
N LEU A 89 -2.74 14.51 -7.07
CA LEU A 89 -2.52 15.13 -8.40
C LEU A 89 -3.71 15.00 -9.34
N GLY A 90 -4.65 14.09 -9.05
CA GLY A 90 -5.87 13.97 -9.84
C GLY A 90 -6.70 12.75 -9.50
N ALA A 91 -7.89 12.72 -10.11
CA ALA A 91 -8.83 11.62 -10.05
C ALA A 91 -8.18 10.26 -10.30
N GLY A 92 -8.55 9.29 -9.48
CA GLY A 92 -8.04 7.93 -9.55
C GLY A 92 -6.76 7.69 -8.77
N ALA A 93 -6.21 8.71 -8.10
CA ALA A 93 -5.19 8.50 -7.09
C ALA A 93 -5.70 7.52 -6.03
N TRP A 94 -4.84 6.60 -5.58
CA TRP A 94 -5.25 5.55 -4.66
C TRP A 94 -4.16 5.15 -3.70
N GLN A 95 -4.60 4.63 -2.56
CA GLN A 95 -3.73 3.97 -1.60
C GLN A 95 -4.37 2.70 -1.05
N LYS A 96 -3.52 1.78 -0.60
CA LYS A 96 -3.84 0.53 0.06
C LYS A 96 -3.08 0.45 1.38
N VAL A 97 -3.77 -0.01 2.41
CA VAL A 97 -3.21 -0.25 3.73
C VAL A 97 -3.57 -1.66 4.14
N LYS A 98 -2.59 -2.37 4.70
CA LYS A 98 -2.80 -3.61 5.46
C LYS A 98 -2.28 -3.38 6.87
N LEU A 99 -3.09 -3.74 7.85
CA LEU A 99 -2.74 -3.74 9.25
C LEU A 99 -2.78 -5.16 9.77
N TRP A 100 -1.91 -5.47 10.72
CA TRP A 100 -2.01 -6.69 11.49
C TRP A 100 -1.43 -6.52 12.88
N GLU A 101 -1.90 -7.32 13.82
CA GLU A 101 -1.47 -7.31 15.21
C GLU A 101 -1.48 -8.75 15.75
N TYR A 102 -0.38 -9.18 16.36
CA TYR A 102 -0.34 -10.43 17.12
C TYR A 102 -0.92 -10.18 18.51
N LEU A 103 -1.95 -10.94 18.88
CA LEU A 103 -2.67 -10.74 20.12
C LEU A 103 -2.01 -11.47 21.29
N SER A 104 -2.29 -11.01 22.51
CA SER A 104 -1.74 -11.56 23.75
C SER A 104 -2.84 -11.99 24.74
N GLY A 105 -2.44 -12.48 25.91
CA GLY A 105 -3.38 -12.92 26.96
C GLY A 105 -4.25 -14.09 26.51
N ASP A 106 -5.56 -14.00 26.71
CA ASP A 106 -6.53 -15.05 26.34
C ASP A 106 -6.61 -15.28 24.82
N GLN A 107 -6.10 -14.34 24.02
CA GLN A 107 -6.04 -14.41 22.56
C GLN A 107 -4.63 -14.70 22.05
N LEU A 108 -3.73 -15.20 22.90
CA LEU A 108 -2.38 -15.54 22.48
C LEU A 108 -2.37 -16.49 21.27
N GLY A 109 -1.57 -16.16 20.27
CA GLY A 109 -1.45 -16.92 19.01
C GLY A 109 -2.49 -16.53 17.95
N TRP A 110 -3.47 -15.69 18.29
CA TRP A 110 -4.35 -15.07 17.30
C TRP A 110 -3.66 -13.87 16.64
N THR A 111 -4.04 -13.60 15.40
CA THR A 111 -3.62 -12.40 14.66
C THR A 111 -4.84 -11.65 14.15
N TRP A 112 -5.01 -10.40 14.55
CA TRP A 112 -6.00 -9.52 13.94
C TRP A 112 -5.45 -8.90 12.65
N HIS A 113 -6.31 -8.67 11.67
CA HIS A 113 -5.94 -8.08 10.39
C HIS A 113 -7.01 -7.11 9.89
N GLN A 114 -6.56 -6.05 9.22
CA GLN A 114 -7.42 -5.15 8.47
C GLN A 114 -6.79 -4.77 7.13
N ALA A 115 -7.60 -4.64 6.08
CA ALA A 115 -7.15 -4.18 4.78
C ALA A 115 -8.10 -3.12 4.23
N ILE A 116 -7.55 -1.98 3.81
CA ILE A 116 -8.30 -0.82 3.33
C ILE A 116 -7.75 -0.38 1.98
N GLU A 117 -8.62 -0.04 1.03
CA GLU A 117 -8.28 0.67 -0.22
C GLU A 117 -9.13 1.92 -0.36
N ILE A 118 -8.46 3.04 -0.61
CA ILE A 118 -9.09 4.35 -0.79
C ILE A 118 -8.76 4.87 -2.18
N VAL A 119 -9.74 5.48 -2.83
CA VAL A 119 -9.62 6.11 -4.14
C VAL A 119 -10.10 7.56 -4.07
N TYR A 120 -9.34 8.47 -4.67
CA TYR A 120 -9.70 9.86 -4.85
C TYR A 120 -10.54 10.06 -6.11
N SER A 121 -11.70 10.69 -5.97
CA SER A 121 -12.71 10.90 -7.00
C SER A 121 -13.43 12.24 -6.75
N PRO A 122 -12.77 13.39 -7.00
CA PRO A 122 -13.22 14.69 -6.51
C PRO A 122 -14.52 15.20 -7.13
N ASN A 123 -14.77 14.86 -8.41
CA ASN A 123 -15.87 15.46 -9.16
C ASN A 123 -17.12 14.57 -9.23
N THR A 124 -16.98 13.27 -8.94
CA THR A 124 -18.07 12.30 -9.10
C THR A 124 -17.96 11.25 -8.02
N PRO A 125 -19.02 11.01 -7.25
CA PRO A 125 -19.05 9.92 -6.29
C PRO A 125 -18.85 8.55 -6.94
N ILE A 126 -18.21 7.63 -6.21
CA ILE A 126 -18.11 6.23 -6.63
C ILE A 126 -19.35 5.49 -6.09
N PRO A 127 -20.29 5.03 -6.94
CA PRO A 127 -21.53 4.42 -6.46
C PRO A 127 -21.25 3.17 -5.62
N GLY A 128 -21.83 3.13 -4.42
CA GLY A 128 -21.67 2.02 -3.48
C GLY A 128 -20.33 1.98 -2.74
N ALA A 129 -19.47 2.99 -2.92
CA ALA A 129 -18.31 3.19 -2.07
C ALA A 129 -18.72 3.91 -0.77
N ILE A 130 -17.92 3.74 0.29
CA ILE A 130 -18.09 4.48 1.54
C ILE A 130 -17.36 5.81 1.37
N GLU A 131 -18.09 6.92 1.41
CA GLU A 131 -17.47 8.25 1.38
C GLU A 131 -16.70 8.51 2.66
N LEU A 132 -15.46 8.98 2.52
CA LEU A 132 -14.64 9.42 3.64
C LEU A 132 -14.79 10.94 3.78
N THR A 133 -15.12 11.36 4.99
CA THR A 133 -15.34 12.76 5.32
C THR A 133 -14.04 13.56 5.30
N ALA A 134 -14.13 14.88 5.15
CA ALA A 134 -12.98 15.77 5.24
C ALA A 134 -12.28 15.67 6.61
N ASP A 135 -13.02 15.39 7.69
CA ASP A 135 -12.43 15.15 9.01
C ASP A 135 -11.52 13.92 9.04
N GLN A 136 -11.78 12.92 8.17
CA GLN A 136 -10.99 11.69 8.07
C GLN A 136 -9.81 11.81 7.11
N MET A 137 -9.90 12.65 6.07
CA MET A 137 -8.94 12.69 4.96
C MET A 137 -8.37 14.09 4.66
N LEU A 138 -8.66 15.09 5.50
CA LEU A 138 -8.39 16.53 5.34
C LEU A 138 -9.11 17.21 4.17
N TYR A 139 -9.38 16.48 3.09
CA TYR A 139 -10.06 16.96 1.90
C TYR A 139 -11.25 16.06 1.55
N PRO A 140 -12.30 16.59 0.90
CA PRO A 140 -13.40 15.79 0.38
C PRO A 140 -12.97 14.98 -0.85
N GLY A 141 -13.85 14.08 -1.31
CA GLY A 141 -13.67 13.35 -2.56
C GLY A 141 -12.88 12.05 -2.42
N PHE A 142 -12.69 11.53 -1.21
CA PHE A 142 -12.11 10.22 -0.98
C PHE A 142 -13.19 9.17 -0.71
N TYR A 143 -12.99 7.99 -1.26
CA TYR A 143 -13.93 6.89 -1.16
C TYR A 143 -13.19 5.62 -0.78
N CYS A 144 -13.62 4.99 0.31
CA CYS A 144 -13.20 3.65 0.67
C CYS A 144 -13.92 2.65 -0.26
N VAL A 145 -13.14 1.87 -1.00
CA VAL A 145 -13.63 0.90 -1.99
C VAL A 145 -13.32 -0.54 -1.60
N VAL A 146 -12.44 -0.75 -0.63
CA VAL A 146 -12.20 -2.05 0.03
C VAL A 146 -12.02 -1.79 1.53
N GLN A 147 -12.73 -2.55 2.35
CA GLN A 147 -12.53 -2.62 3.79
C GLN A 147 -12.78 -4.06 4.24
N LYS A 148 -11.72 -4.76 4.58
CA LYS A 148 -11.78 -6.14 5.07
C LYS A 148 -11.19 -6.20 6.46
N GLU A 149 -11.81 -6.98 7.33
CA GLU A 149 -11.33 -7.23 8.68
C GLU A 149 -11.52 -8.70 9.01
N TRP A 150 -10.49 -9.32 9.58
CA TRP A 150 -10.52 -10.73 9.94
C TRP A 150 -9.54 -11.03 11.06
N SER A 151 -9.75 -12.17 11.72
CA SER A 151 -8.78 -12.74 12.64
C SER A 151 -8.32 -14.10 12.13
N THR A 152 -7.07 -14.41 12.37
CA THR A 152 -6.48 -15.72 12.11
C THR A 152 -6.23 -16.39 13.46
N ASP A 153 -6.75 -17.60 13.67
CA ASP A 153 -6.53 -18.36 14.89
C ASP A 153 -5.11 -18.99 14.92
N PRO A 154 -4.68 -19.60 16.05
CA PRO A 154 -3.38 -20.26 16.14
C PRO A 154 -3.16 -21.42 15.15
N ASN A 155 -4.21 -21.97 14.55
CA ASN A 155 -4.15 -23.04 13.55
C ASN A 155 -4.09 -22.49 12.12
N GLY A 156 -4.20 -21.17 11.93
CA GLY A 156 -4.23 -20.52 10.63
C GLY A 156 -5.63 -20.38 10.03
N GLU A 157 -6.69 -20.70 10.77
CA GLU A 157 -8.07 -20.55 10.31
C GLU A 157 -8.52 -19.08 10.36
N LYS A 158 -9.07 -18.61 9.23
CA LYS A 158 -9.52 -17.23 9.06
C LYS A 158 -10.99 -17.10 9.45
N THR A 159 -11.29 -16.19 10.37
CA THR A 159 -12.65 -15.74 10.69
C THR A 159 -12.86 -14.31 10.19
N GLU A 160 -13.77 -14.13 9.23
CA GLU A 160 -14.10 -12.80 8.69
C GLU A 160 -15.03 -12.03 9.63
N ILE A 161 -14.68 -10.78 9.90
CA ILE A 161 -15.45 -9.83 10.72
C ILE A 161 -16.19 -8.84 9.81
N LEU A 162 -15.51 -8.36 8.77
CA LEU A 162 -16.04 -7.44 7.76
C LEU A 162 -15.48 -7.80 6.38
N ASP A 163 -16.34 -7.86 5.36
CA ASP A 163 -15.92 -8.00 3.97
C ASP A 163 -16.66 -7.02 3.05
N PHE A 164 -16.13 -5.81 2.97
CA PHE A 164 -16.56 -4.81 2.01
C PHE A 164 -15.55 -4.71 0.86
N SER A 165 -16.01 -4.90 -0.37
CA SER A 165 -15.16 -4.82 -1.56
C SER A 165 -15.97 -4.47 -2.80
N LEU A 166 -15.78 -3.26 -3.32
CA LEU A 166 -16.46 -2.80 -4.51
C LEU A 166 -15.82 -3.40 -5.78
N LYS A 167 -16.65 -3.75 -6.76
CA LYS A 167 -16.15 -4.29 -8.04
C LYS A 167 -15.35 -3.22 -8.79
N ARG A 168 -14.17 -3.58 -9.29
CA ARG A 168 -13.26 -2.70 -10.06
C ARG A 168 -13.93 -1.98 -11.23
N ASN A 169 -14.88 -2.62 -11.90
CA ASN A 169 -15.60 -2.01 -13.03
C ASN A 169 -16.53 -0.85 -12.62
N ILE A 170 -17.01 -0.82 -11.37
CA ILE A 170 -17.80 0.30 -10.84
C ILE A 170 -16.87 1.49 -10.61
N ILE A 171 -15.74 1.25 -9.93
CA ILE A 171 -14.68 2.23 -9.69
C ILE A 171 -14.20 2.84 -11.02
N ASN A 172 -13.82 2.01 -11.99
CA ASN A 172 -13.28 2.47 -13.27
C ASN A 172 -14.30 3.31 -14.06
N ARG A 173 -15.59 2.96 -14.02
CA ARG A 173 -16.64 3.73 -14.70
C ARG A 173 -16.80 5.13 -14.08
N ALA A 174 -16.81 5.22 -12.76
CA ALA A 174 -16.87 6.51 -12.06
C ALA A 174 -15.67 7.40 -12.42
N LEU A 175 -14.46 6.84 -12.44
CA LEU A 175 -13.23 7.58 -12.78
C LEU A 175 -13.13 7.97 -14.26
N GLN A 176 -13.68 7.16 -15.17
CA GLN A 176 -13.67 7.47 -16.62
C GLN A 176 -14.54 8.69 -16.96
N TRP A 177 -15.62 8.92 -16.24
CA TRP A 177 -16.47 10.10 -16.44
C TRP A 177 -15.77 11.41 -16.07
N GLN A 178 -14.73 11.35 -15.24
CA GLN A 178 -13.94 12.52 -14.86
C GLN A 178 -12.83 12.88 -15.86
N LYS A 179 -12.50 11.97 -16.79
CA LYS A 179 -11.50 12.22 -17.85
C LYS A 179 -12.10 12.84 -19.11
N ARG A 180 -13.42 13.02 -19.16
CA ARG A 180 -14.08 13.69 -20.28
C ARG A 180 -14.07 15.20 -19.99
N PRO A 181 -13.40 16.02 -20.80
CA PRO A 181 -13.61 17.46 -20.73
C PRO A 181 -15.09 17.73 -21.01
N GLU A 182 -15.69 18.59 -20.19
CA GLU A 182 -17.03 19.12 -20.46
C GLU A 182 -17.00 19.78 -21.85
N HIS A 183 -17.94 19.36 -22.71
CA HIS A 183 -18.19 19.97 -24.01
C HIS A 183 -19.16 21.13 -23.86
#